data_AF-A0A2X3JGJ1-F1
#
_entry.id   AF-A0A2X3JGJ1-F1
#
_cell.length_a   1.000
_cell.length_b   1.000
_cell.length_c   1.000
_cell.angle_alpha   90.00
_cell.angle_beta   90.00
_cell.angle_gamma   90.00
#
_symmetry.space_group_name_H-M   'P 1'
#
loop_
_entity.id
_entity.type
_entity.pdbx_description
1 polymer ?
#
loop_
_entity_poly.entity_id
_entity_poly.type
_entity_poly.pdbx_seq_one_letter_code
_entity_poly.pdbx_strand_id
1 'polypeptide(L)'
;MKVQTKLLSAVIGLVSLASGAAFAADTLSLQGKTIGVAVVGTQHFWDREAYKGATEEVEKLGGKVIGVDGGRDNQVHANNHDILLSRKVDAVISILGDSAVEPKFKALRDAGIPVFTVDHVSQYSVNNTTSDNYTLGSTIGRYMADALGGKR
;
A
#
# COMPACT_ATOMS: atom_id res chain seq x y z
N MET A 1 73.63 -15.02 -29.75
CA MET A 1 73.10 -16.34 -29.34
C MET A 1 71.63 -16.41 -29.69
N LYS A 2 71.22 -17.47 -30.38
CA LYS A 2 69.84 -17.73 -30.83
C LYS A 2 68.90 -17.96 -29.63
N VAL A 3 67.59 -17.77 -29.90
CA VAL A 3 66.45 -18.69 -29.60
C VAL A 3 65.26 -17.96 -28.96
N GLN A 4 64.21 -17.78 -29.80
CA GLN A 4 62.75 -18.01 -29.59
C GLN A 4 62.03 -17.21 -28.47
N THR A 5 60.77 -16.79 -28.56
CA THR A 5 59.55 -17.53 -28.95
C THR A 5 58.35 -16.56 -29.05
N LYS A 6 57.56 -16.70 -30.13
CA LYS A 6 56.11 -16.45 -30.37
C LYS A 6 55.32 -15.31 -29.67
N LEU A 7 54.77 -14.46 -30.55
CA LEU A 7 53.39 -13.90 -30.68
C LEU A 7 52.38 -14.08 -29.52
N LEU A 8 51.70 -13.00 -29.13
CA LEU A 8 50.31 -12.62 -29.49
C LEU A 8 49.78 -11.52 -28.55
N SER A 9 49.07 -10.52 -29.08
CA SER A 9 47.92 -9.77 -28.50
C SER A 9 47.65 -8.54 -29.38
N ALA A 10 46.77 -8.64 -30.40
CA ALA A 10 45.32 -8.42 -30.35
C ALA A 10 44.93 -6.96 -30.07
N VAL A 11 44.58 -6.25 -31.15
CA VAL A 11 44.12 -4.86 -31.20
C VAL A 11 42.69 -4.77 -30.67
N ILE A 12 42.45 -3.87 -29.71
CA ILE A 12 41.14 -3.51 -29.18
C ILE A 12 40.44 -2.60 -30.21
N GLY A 13 39.40 -3.11 -30.87
CA GLY A 13 38.44 -2.31 -31.62
C GLY A 13 37.23 -1.97 -30.75
N LEU A 14 37.00 -0.68 -30.49
CA LEU A 14 35.75 -0.20 -29.89
C LEU A 14 34.61 -0.40 -30.89
N VAL A 15 33.67 -1.27 -30.55
CA VAL A 15 32.30 -1.25 -31.09
C VAL A 15 31.37 -1.10 -29.89
N SER A 16 31.01 0.14 -29.56
CA SER A 16 29.95 0.43 -28.59
C SER A 16 28.60 0.28 -29.28
N LEU A 17 27.98 -0.90 -29.11
CA LEU A 17 26.56 -1.13 -29.43
C LEU A 17 25.68 -0.20 -28.58
N ALA A 18 24.87 0.61 -29.25
CA ALA A 18 23.70 1.24 -28.66
C ALA A 18 22.67 0.16 -28.29
N SER A 19 22.21 0.15 -27.04
CA SER A 19 20.99 -0.53 -26.61
C SER A 19 20.47 0.17 -25.34
N GLY A 20 20.16 1.46 -25.46
CA GLY A 20 19.30 2.13 -24.48
C GLY A 20 17.87 1.72 -24.75
N ALA A 21 17.42 0.61 -24.18
CA ALA A 21 16.00 0.34 -24.04
C ALA A 21 15.42 1.46 -23.16
N ALA A 22 14.74 2.41 -23.80
CA ALA A 22 13.88 3.34 -23.09
C ALA A 22 12.80 2.52 -22.40
N PHE A 23 12.93 2.32 -21.09
CA PHE A 23 11.81 1.91 -20.26
C PHE A 23 10.78 3.02 -20.40
N ALA A 24 9.74 2.79 -21.21
CA ALA A 24 8.51 3.53 -21.09
C ALA A 24 8.08 3.37 -19.63
N ALA A 25 8.12 4.46 -18.86
CA ALA A 25 7.47 4.48 -17.57
C ALA A 25 5.98 4.27 -17.85
N ASP A 26 5.48 3.06 -17.62
CA ASP A 26 4.04 2.82 -17.56
C ASP A 26 3.50 3.81 -16.52
N THR A 27 2.81 4.85 -16.99
CA THR A 27 2.19 5.82 -16.11
C THR A 27 1.08 5.09 -15.38
N LEU A 28 1.25 4.87 -14.07
CA LEU A 28 0.22 4.31 -13.22
C LEU A 28 -1.07 5.12 -13.39
N SER A 29 -2.19 4.43 -13.62
CA SER A 29 -3.47 5.05 -13.93
C SER A 29 -4.63 4.24 -13.36
N LEU A 30 -5.63 4.96 -12.86
CA LEU A 30 -6.93 4.44 -12.43
C LEU A 30 -8.07 4.99 -13.31
N GLN A 31 -7.78 5.50 -14.52
CA GLN A 31 -8.83 6.03 -15.39
C GLN A 31 -9.90 4.97 -15.70
N GLY A 32 -11.17 5.37 -15.57
CA GLY A 32 -12.32 4.48 -15.74
C GLY A 32 -12.60 3.54 -14.56
N LYS A 33 -11.77 3.56 -13.51
CA LYS A 33 -11.98 2.77 -12.30
C LYS A 33 -12.73 3.54 -11.23
N THR A 34 -13.57 2.84 -10.48
CA THR A 34 -14.28 3.34 -9.30
C THR A 34 -13.76 2.62 -8.07
N ILE A 35 -13.17 3.36 -7.13
CA ILE A 35 -12.56 2.83 -5.92
C ILE A 35 -13.43 3.22 -4.73
N GLY A 36 -13.83 2.23 -3.94
CA GLY A 36 -14.46 2.47 -2.64
C GLY A 36 -13.40 2.80 -1.60
N VAL A 37 -13.58 3.88 -0.84
CA VAL A 37 -12.68 4.24 0.26
C VAL A 37 -13.50 4.30 1.54
N ALA A 38 -13.25 3.35 2.45
CA ALA A 38 -13.94 3.24 3.73
C ALA A 38 -13.00 3.58 4.87
N VAL A 39 -13.44 4.42 5.82
CA VAL A 39 -12.69 4.76 7.03
C VAL A 39 -13.56 4.62 8.27
N VAL A 40 -13.00 4.11 9.37
CA VAL A 40 -13.75 3.94 10.63
C VAL A 40 -14.34 5.26 11.13
N GLY A 41 -13.66 6.39 10.88
CA GLY A 41 -14.16 7.74 11.13
C GLY A 41 -13.13 8.82 10.80
N THR A 42 -13.55 10.07 10.56
CA THR A 42 -12.67 11.22 10.23
C THR A 42 -12.50 12.25 11.36
N GLN A 43 -12.97 11.91 12.57
CA GLN A 43 -12.91 12.76 13.75
C GLN A 43 -11.49 12.88 14.31
N HIS A 44 -10.72 11.78 14.24
CA HIS A 44 -9.33 11.76 14.67
C HIS A 44 -8.42 12.21 13.52
N PHE A 45 -7.38 12.99 13.86
CA PHE A 45 -6.51 13.63 12.86
C PHE A 45 -5.87 12.61 11.92
N TRP A 46 -5.29 11.55 12.47
CA TRP A 46 -4.60 10.54 11.67
C TRP A 46 -5.54 9.88 10.66
N ASP A 47 -6.72 9.47 11.11
CA ASP A 47 -7.72 8.76 10.31
C ASP A 47 -8.21 9.65 9.16
N ARG A 48 -8.42 10.94 9.44
CA ARG A 48 -8.80 11.94 8.44
C ARG A 48 -7.72 12.15 7.39
N GLU A 49 -6.47 12.28 7.79
CA GLU A 49 -5.37 12.47 6.83
C GLU A 49 -5.11 11.21 6.01
N ALA A 50 -5.25 10.01 6.60
CA ALA A 50 -5.19 8.75 5.86
C ALA A 50 -6.30 8.64 4.81
N TYR A 51 -7.55 8.96 5.21
CA TYR A 51 -8.70 8.96 4.31
C TYR A 51 -8.56 9.98 3.16
N LYS A 52 -8.12 11.20 3.50
CA LYS A 52 -7.85 12.26 2.53
C LYS A 52 -6.75 11.85 1.56
N GLY A 53 -5.61 11.37 2.06
CA GLY A 53 -4.49 10.95 1.20
C GLY A 53 -4.85 9.81 0.25
N ALA A 54 -5.61 8.82 0.73
CA ALA A 54 -6.11 7.73 -0.13
C ALA A 54 -7.06 8.26 -1.22
N THR A 55 -7.98 9.15 -0.87
CA THR A 55 -8.94 9.76 -1.80
C THR A 55 -8.23 10.60 -2.86
N GLU A 56 -7.33 11.50 -2.43
CA GLU A 56 -6.59 12.40 -3.31
C GLU A 56 -5.69 11.64 -4.29
N GLU A 57 -5.03 10.56 -3.85
CA GLU A 57 -4.19 9.77 -4.75
C GLU A 57 -5.03 9.01 -5.79
N VAL A 58 -6.19 8.47 -5.41
CA VAL A 58 -7.10 7.84 -6.39
C VAL A 58 -7.54 8.85 -7.45
N GLU A 59 -7.96 10.04 -7.03
CA GLU A 59 -8.41 11.11 -7.94
C GLU A 59 -7.28 11.62 -8.83
N LYS A 60 -6.09 11.81 -8.27
CA LYS A 60 -4.88 12.21 -9.01
C LYS A 60 -4.49 11.18 -10.08
N LEU A 61 -4.68 9.89 -9.82
CA LEU A 61 -4.51 8.81 -10.79
C LEU A 61 -5.70 8.67 -11.76
N GLY A 62 -6.70 9.56 -11.68
CA GLY A 62 -7.88 9.63 -12.55
C GLY A 62 -8.98 8.62 -12.26
N GLY A 63 -8.94 7.98 -11.08
CA GLY A 63 -10.01 7.14 -10.58
C GLY A 63 -11.16 7.96 -9.99
N LYS A 64 -12.32 7.32 -9.84
CA LYS A 64 -13.48 7.88 -9.13
C LYS A 64 -13.56 7.30 -7.73
N VAL A 65 -13.78 8.15 -6.72
CA VAL A 65 -13.91 7.70 -5.34
C VAL A 65 -15.39 7.56 -4.94
N ILE A 66 -15.73 6.44 -4.31
CA ILE A 66 -16.94 6.32 -3.48
C ILE A 66 -16.49 6.26 -2.03
N GLY A 67 -16.56 7.42 -1.37
CA GLY A 67 -16.15 7.59 0.01
C GLY A 67 -17.26 7.25 1.00
N VAL A 68 -16.92 6.52 2.06
CA VAL A 68 -17.84 6.17 3.15
C VAL A 68 -17.14 6.27 4.51
N ASP A 69 -17.81 6.91 5.48
CA ASP A 69 -17.29 7.17 6.82
C ASP A 69 -18.12 6.38 7.85
N GLY A 70 -17.45 5.68 8.76
CA GLY A 70 -18.07 4.86 9.81
C GLY A 70 -18.55 5.64 11.04
N GLY A 71 -18.23 6.92 11.17
CA GLY A 71 -18.68 7.75 12.29
C GLY A 71 -18.07 7.36 13.64
N ARG A 72 -16.94 6.63 13.65
CA ARG A 72 -16.37 5.91 14.81
C ARG A 72 -17.26 4.80 15.36
N ASP A 73 -18.17 4.30 14.54
CA ASP A 73 -18.94 3.10 14.82
C ASP A 73 -18.43 1.96 13.92
N ASN A 74 -17.87 0.92 14.53
CA ASN A 74 -17.30 -0.21 13.78
C ASN A 74 -18.36 -1.00 13.01
N GLN A 75 -19.61 -1.04 13.49
CA GLN A 75 -20.68 -1.74 12.78
C GLN A 75 -21.12 -0.95 11.55
N VAL A 76 -21.19 0.39 11.65
CA VAL A 76 -21.43 1.25 10.48
C VAL A 76 -20.29 1.13 9.49
N HIS A 77 -19.03 1.16 9.96
CA HIS A 77 -17.85 0.93 9.11
C HIS A 77 -17.90 -0.43 8.40
N ALA A 78 -18.23 -1.51 9.10
CA ALA A 78 -18.41 -2.82 8.48
C ALA A 78 -19.54 -2.81 7.43
N ASN A 79 -20.70 -2.23 7.76
CA ASN A 79 -21.86 -2.15 6.85
C ASN A 79 -21.58 -1.30 5.59
N ASN A 80 -20.70 -0.30 5.69
CA ASN A 80 -20.26 0.49 4.54
C ASN A 80 -19.63 -0.38 3.44
N HIS A 81 -19.01 -1.52 3.79
CA HIS A 81 -18.45 -2.45 2.80
C HIS A 81 -19.54 -3.18 2.00
N ASP A 82 -20.73 -3.42 2.58
CA ASP A 82 -21.86 -3.97 1.83
C ASP A 82 -22.39 -2.96 0.80
N ILE A 83 -22.33 -1.67 1.13
CA ILE A 83 -22.65 -0.59 0.18
C ILE A 83 -21.66 -0.63 -0.98
N LEU A 84 -20.35 -0.68 -0.71
CA LEU A 84 -19.31 -0.73 -1.74
C LEU A 84 -19.43 -1.98 -2.64
N LEU A 85 -19.69 -3.14 -2.04
CA LEU A 85 -19.99 -4.39 -2.75
C LEU A 85 -21.21 -4.23 -3.67
N SER A 86 -22.32 -3.70 -3.14
CA SER A 86 -23.56 -3.48 -3.90
C SER A 86 -23.38 -2.49 -5.05
N ARG A 87 -22.52 -1.50 -4.86
CA ARG A 87 -22.16 -0.50 -5.89
C ARG A 87 -21.17 -1.04 -6.93
N LYS A 88 -20.67 -2.27 -6.76
CA LYS A 88 -19.76 -2.96 -7.68
C LYS A 88 -18.53 -2.13 -8.02
N VAL A 89 -17.89 -1.57 -6.98
CA VAL A 89 -16.61 -0.86 -7.15
C VAL A 89 -15.54 -1.82 -7.67
N ASP A 90 -14.54 -1.27 -8.37
CA ASP A 90 -13.44 -2.05 -8.93
C ASP A 90 -12.45 -2.53 -7.86
N ALA A 91 -12.32 -1.79 -6.75
CA ALA A 91 -11.50 -2.15 -5.60
C ALA A 91 -11.97 -1.38 -4.35
N VAL A 92 -11.54 -1.84 -3.16
CA VAL A 92 -11.80 -1.17 -1.89
C VAL A 92 -10.49 -0.86 -1.16
N ILE A 93 -10.36 0.35 -0.66
CA ILE A 93 -9.39 0.73 0.37
C ILE A 93 -10.14 0.82 1.69
N SER A 94 -9.77 0.01 2.68
CA SER A 94 -10.37 0.05 4.02
C SER A 94 -9.34 0.50 5.05
N ILE A 95 -9.67 1.57 5.77
CA ILE A 95 -8.78 2.26 6.71
C ILE A 95 -9.31 2.01 8.12
N LEU A 96 -8.49 1.31 8.93
CA LEU A 96 -8.84 0.84 10.27
C LEU A 96 -10.08 -0.10 10.28
N GLY A 97 -10.53 -0.43 11.47
CA GLY A 97 -11.68 -1.29 11.74
C GLY A 97 -11.33 -2.38 12.75
N ASP A 98 -12.35 -2.92 13.42
CA ASP A 98 -12.22 -4.12 14.24
C ASP A 98 -12.57 -5.38 13.44
N SER A 99 -12.70 -6.54 14.09
CA SER A 99 -13.02 -7.80 13.42
C SER A 99 -14.34 -7.84 12.67
N ALA A 100 -15.26 -6.87 12.85
CA ALA A 100 -16.54 -6.84 12.16
C ALA A 100 -16.42 -6.67 10.63
N VAL A 101 -15.27 -6.15 10.15
CA VAL A 101 -15.01 -5.99 8.71
C VAL A 101 -14.61 -7.32 8.04
N GLU A 102 -14.12 -8.30 8.78
CA GLU A 102 -13.54 -9.53 8.19
C GLU A 102 -14.53 -10.33 7.32
N PRO A 103 -15.80 -10.58 7.75
CA PRO A 103 -16.78 -11.22 6.88
C PRO A 103 -17.08 -10.40 5.61
N LYS A 104 -16.96 -9.06 5.70
CA LYS A 104 -17.22 -8.14 4.58
C LYS A 104 -16.08 -8.15 3.58
N PHE A 105 -14.84 -8.18 4.04
CA PHE A 105 -13.67 -8.34 3.18
C PHE A 105 -13.69 -9.68 2.46
N LYS A 106 -14.08 -10.75 3.16
CA LYS A 106 -14.29 -12.05 2.52
C LYS A 106 -15.34 -11.96 1.41
N ALA A 107 -16.49 -11.34 1.67
CA ALA A 107 -17.55 -11.19 0.67
C ALA A 107 -17.10 -10.37 -0.55
N LEU A 108 -16.37 -9.27 -0.36
CA LEU A 108 -15.78 -8.47 -1.44
C LEU A 108 -14.81 -9.31 -2.28
N ARG A 109 -13.89 -10.04 -1.64
CA ARG A 109 -12.95 -10.94 -2.33
C ARG A 109 -13.69 -12.02 -3.11
N ASP A 110 -14.67 -12.69 -2.49
CA ASP A 110 -15.45 -13.76 -3.13
C ASP A 110 -16.20 -13.23 -4.36
N ALA A 111 -16.57 -11.94 -4.38
CA ALA A 111 -17.15 -11.25 -5.52
C ALA A 111 -16.11 -10.74 -6.55
N GLY A 112 -14.82 -11.00 -6.33
CA GLY A 112 -13.73 -10.57 -7.22
C GLY A 112 -13.28 -9.12 -7.03
N ILE A 113 -13.70 -8.45 -5.95
CA ILE A 113 -13.31 -7.08 -5.63
C ILE A 113 -12.09 -7.11 -4.67
N PRO A 114 -10.89 -6.70 -5.12
CA PRO A 114 -9.71 -6.69 -4.27
C PRO A 114 -9.84 -5.63 -3.15
N VAL A 115 -9.43 -6.02 -1.94
CA VAL A 115 -9.41 -5.15 -0.76
C VAL A 115 -7.98 -4.84 -0.38
N PHE A 116 -7.68 -3.55 -0.22
CA PHE A 116 -6.41 -3.03 0.27
C PHE A 116 -6.66 -2.43 1.66
N THR A 117 -5.83 -2.78 2.63
CA THR A 117 -6.06 -2.39 4.04
C THR A 117 -5.01 -1.38 4.52
N VAL A 118 -5.42 -0.49 5.41
CA VAL A 118 -4.54 0.44 6.12
C VAL A 118 -4.73 0.25 7.62
N ASP A 119 -3.67 -0.10 8.33
CA ASP A 119 -3.65 -0.38 9.77
C ASP A 119 -4.70 -1.40 10.24
N HIS A 120 -5.06 -2.36 9.37
CA HIS A 120 -5.87 -3.51 9.72
C HIS A 120 -5.33 -4.75 8.98
N VAL A 121 -4.67 -5.66 9.71
CA VAL A 121 -4.17 -6.90 9.10
C VAL A 121 -5.34 -7.84 8.84
N SER A 122 -5.52 -8.21 7.57
CA SER A 122 -6.54 -9.17 7.16
C SER A 122 -5.93 -10.25 6.28
N GLN A 123 -6.39 -11.49 6.44
CA GLN A 123 -6.09 -12.55 5.47
C GLN A 123 -6.84 -12.36 4.15
N TYR A 124 -7.85 -11.48 4.12
CA TYR A 124 -8.72 -11.22 2.98
C TYR A 124 -8.20 -10.11 2.07
N SER A 125 -7.28 -9.27 2.55
CA SER A 125 -6.70 -8.18 1.79
C SER A 125 -5.56 -8.62 0.86
N VAL A 126 -5.31 -7.83 -0.18
CA VAL A 126 -4.17 -7.97 -1.11
C VAL A 126 -2.88 -7.55 -0.40
N ASN A 127 -2.95 -6.46 0.36
CA ASN A 127 -1.89 -6.00 1.23
C ASN A 127 -2.47 -5.25 2.44
N ASN A 128 -1.59 -5.01 3.41
CA ASN A 128 -1.81 -4.06 4.48
C ASN A 128 -0.67 -3.04 4.48
N THR A 129 -1.02 -1.75 4.43
CA THR A 129 -0.08 -0.65 4.64
C THR A 129 -0.19 -0.21 6.09
N THR A 130 0.90 -0.29 6.85
CA THR A 130 0.93 0.02 8.28
C THR A 130 2.32 0.52 8.69
N SER A 131 2.40 1.14 9.86
CA SER A 131 3.68 1.49 10.47
C SER A 131 4.40 0.26 11.01
N ASP A 132 5.73 0.31 11.14
CA ASP A 132 6.48 -0.66 11.94
C ASP A 132 6.25 -0.41 13.43
N ASN A 133 5.09 -0.89 13.90
CA ASN A 133 4.64 -0.70 15.27
C ASN A 133 5.53 -1.44 16.28
N TYR A 134 6.25 -2.49 15.87
CA TYR A 134 7.20 -3.19 16.73
C TYR A 134 8.41 -2.30 17.04
N THR A 135 9.04 -1.74 16.00
CA THR A 135 10.17 -0.84 16.16
C THR A 135 9.76 0.43 16.90
N LEU A 136 8.61 1.01 16.56
CA LEU A 136 8.07 2.19 17.24
C LEU A 136 7.86 1.92 18.74
N GLY A 137 7.10 0.88 19.09
CA GLY A 137 6.82 0.52 20.48
C GLY A 137 8.08 0.18 21.26
N SER A 138 9.01 -0.57 20.65
CA SER A 138 10.30 -0.90 21.25
C SER A 138 11.15 0.33 21.52
N THR A 139 11.15 1.30 20.60
CA THR A 139 11.91 2.54 20.75
C THR A 139 11.34 3.41 21.86
N ILE A 140 10.00 3.60 21.88
CA ILE A 140 9.32 4.34 22.95
C ILE A 140 9.60 3.72 24.31
N GLY A 141 9.43 2.40 24.43
CA GLY A 141 9.66 1.69 25.69
C GLY A 141 11.10 1.82 26.18
N ARG A 142 12.09 1.70 25.29
CA ARG A 142 13.51 1.87 25.62
C ARG A 142 13.81 3.28 26.09
N TYR A 143 13.38 4.31 25.36
CA TYR A 143 13.63 5.69 25.75
C TYR A 143 12.94 6.06 27.06
N MET A 144 11.73 5.54 27.31
CA MET A 144 11.07 5.70 28.60
C MET A 144 11.87 5.04 29.73
N ALA A 145 12.32 3.80 29.55
CA ALA A 145 13.14 3.11 30.54
C ALA A 145 14.44 3.86 30.83
N ASP A 146 15.15 4.31 29.79
CA ASP A 146 16.39 5.08 29.92
C ASP A 146 16.16 6.41 30.66
N ALA A 147 15.09 7.15 30.32
CA ALA A 147 14.73 8.41 30.98
C ALA A 147 14.36 8.24 32.46
N LEU A 148 13.86 7.06 32.85
CA LEU A 148 13.50 6.73 34.23
C LEU A 148 14.63 6.05 35.02
N GLY A 149 15.81 5.84 34.42
CA GLY A 149 16.92 5.12 35.06
C GLY A 149 16.66 3.62 35.24
N GLY A 150 15.76 3.05 34.42
CA GLY A 150 15.45 1.64 34.39
C GLY A 150 16.68 0.80 34.05
N LYS A 151 16.83 -0.33 34.74
CA LYS A 151 17.90 -1.31 34.48
C LYS A 151 17.34 -2.47 33.67
N ARG A 152 18.18 -3.00 32.78
CA ARG A 152 17.87 -4.20 31.97
C ARG A 152 17.78 -5.44 32.84
#